data_AF-A0A9D9L7H6-F1
#
_entry.id   AF-A0A9D9L7H6-F1
#
_cell.length_a   1.000
_cell.length_b   1.000
_cell.length_c   1.000
_cell.angle_alpha   90.00
_cell.angle_beta   90.00
_cell.angle_gamma   90.00
#
_symmetry.space_group_name_H-M   'P 1'
#
loop_
_entity.id
_entity.type
_entity.pdbx_description
1 polymer ?
#
loop_
_entity_poly.entity_id
_entity_poly.type
_entity_poly.pdbx_seq_one_letter_code
_entity_poly.pdbx_strand_id
1 'polypeptide(L)' 'MKHYTKEELDCYRHHEMSVLGRINCAAHLKECDECANLLVELEQDDVFVGELRDSIRKYQEARQKVFRHPTTK' A
#
# COMPACT_ATOMS: atom_id res chain seq x y z
N MET A 1 21.15 1.32 -17.74
CA MET A 1 20.97 0.56 -16.50
C MET A 1 19.71 -0.28 -16.63
N LYS A 2 19.56 -1.37 -15.89
CA LYS A 2 18.34 -2.19 -15.88
C LYS A 2 17.34 -1.57 -14.89
N HIS A 3 16.08 -1.41 -15.29
CA HIS A 3 14.99 -0.97 -14.43
C HIS A 3 14.48 -2.13 -13.56
N TYR A 4 13.96 -1.80 -12.38
CA TYR A 4 13.28 -2.77 -11.52
C TYR A 4 11.85 -3.04 -12.01
N THR A 5 11.39 -4.28 -11.88
CA THR A 5 10.00 -4.63 -12.16
C THR A 5 9.08 -4.23 -11.00
N LYS A 6 7.76 -4.25 -11.24
CA LYS A 6 6.75 -3.98 -10.22
C LYS A 6 6.91 -4.92 -9.02
N GLU A 7 7.16 -6.20 -9.26
CA GLU A 7 7.36 -7.22 -8.23
C GLU A 7 8.64 -6.98 -7.42
N GLU A 8 9.73 -6.55 -8.06
CA GLU A 8 10.97 -6.24 -7.34
C GLU A 8 10.81 -5.01 -6.44
N LEU A 9 10.10 -3.98 -6.91
CA LEU A 9 9.75 -2.81 -6.10
C LEU A 9 8.74 -3.15 -5.00
N ASP A 10 7.87 -4.14 -5.21
CA ASP A 10 6.98 -4.68 -4.18
C ASP A 10 7.77 -5.35 -3.04
N CYS A 11 8.75 -6.18 -3.39
CA CYS A 11 9.68 -6.76 -2.42
C CYS A 11 10.50 -5.67 -1.69
N TYR A 12 10.84 -4.58 -2.38
CA TYR A 12 11.57 -3.45 -1.79
C TYR A 12 10.74 -2.74 -0.71
N ARG A 13 9.49 -2.35 -1.03
CA ARG A 13 8.59 -1.63 -0.11
C ARG A 13 8.17 -2.49 1.09
N HIS A 14 8.01 -3.80 0.90
CA HIS A 14 7.66 -4.74 1.96
C HIS A 14 8.87 -5.28 2.75
N HIS A 15 10.09 -4.80 2.46
CA HIS A 15 11.33 -5.24 3.10
C HIS A 15 11.66 -6.73 2.92
N GLU A 16 11.16 -7.35 1.85
CA GLU A 16 11.40 -8.74 1.50
C GLU A 16 12.68 -8.92 0.66
N MET A 17 13.24 -7.83 0.13
CA MET A 17 14.56 -7.83 -0.49
C MET A 17 15.68 -8.01 0.56
N SER A 18 16.78 -8.66 0.13
CA SER A 18 18.01 -8.69 0.92
C SER A 18 18.54 -7.29 1.22
N VAL A 19 19.29 -7.12 2.32
CA VAL A 19 19.82 -5.81 2.74
C VAL A 19 20.64 -5.14 1.64
N LEU A 20 21.53 -5.89 0.97
CA LEU A 20 22.31 -5.37 -0.15
C LEU A 20 21.42 -5.02 -1.36
N GLY A 21 20.41 -5.84 -1.63
CA GLY A 21 19.43 -5.58 -2.69
C GLY A 21 18.66 -4.27 -2.47
N ARG A 22 18.26 -4.01 -1.22
CA ARG A 22 17.59 -2.76 -0.83
C ARG A 22 18.49 -1.55 -0.98
N ILE A 23 19.76 -1.64 -0.58
CA ILE A 23 20.72 -0.54 -0.73
C ILE A 23 20.90 -0.20 -2.21
N ASN A 24 21.07 -1.21 -3.07
CA ASN A 24 21.22 -1.00 -4.51
C ASN A 24 19.94 -0.42 -5.15
N CYS A 25 18.77 -0.93 -4.76
CA CYS A 25 17.49 -0.41 -5.24
C CYS A 25 17.30 1.05 -4.80
N ALA A 26 17.56 1.36 -3.54
CA ALA A 26 17.49 2.73 -3.02
C ALA A 26 18.47 3.69 -3.70
N ALA A 27 19.65 3.22 -4.12
CA ALA A 27 20.58 4.02 -4.91
C ALA A 27 20.04 4.26 -6.32
N HIS A 28 19.53 3.22 -6.99
CA HIS A 28 18.95 3.33 -8.33
C HIS A 28 17.73 4.26 -8.37
N LEU A 29 16.85 4.20 -7.37
CA LEU A 29 15.66 5.06 -7.28
C LEU A 29 15.99 6.55 -7.19
N LYS A 30 17.21 6.92 -6.78
CA LYS A 30 17.66 8.33 -6.79
C LYS A 30 18.07 8.84 -8.17
N GLU A 31 18.41 7.92 -9.07
CA GLU A 31 18.94 8.23 -10.40
C GLU A 31 17.96 7.86 -11.52
N CYS A 32 16.88 7.15 -11.19
CA CYS A 32 15.91 6.64 -12.15
C CYS A 32 14.48 7.07 -11.81
N ASP A 33 14.04 8.16 -12.47
CA ASP A 33 12.70 8.71 -12.32
C ASP A 33 11.60 7.70 -12.68
N GLU A 34 11.83 6.82 -13.65
CA GLU A 34 10.86 5.79 -14.05
C GLU A 34 10.57 4.81 -12.90
N CYS A 35 11.62 4.27 -12.27
CA CYS A 35 11.44 3.37 -11.12
C CYS A 35 10.92 4.12 -9.89
N ALA A 36 11.30 5.38 -9.70
CA ALA A 36 10.77 6.21 -8.62
C ALA A 36 9.25 6.47 -8.80
N ASN A 37 8.82 6.81 -10.00
CA ASN A 37 7.40 7.02 -10.31
C ASN A 37 6.60 5.73 -10.14
N LEU A 38 7.12 4.59 -10.61
CA LEU A 38 6.46 3.29 -10.41
C LEU A 38 6.35 2.93 -8.91
N LEU A 39 7.35 3.26 -8.10
CA LEU A 39 7.27 3.07 -6.65
C LEU A 39 6.20 3.97 -6.02
N VAL A 40 6.09 5.22 -6.45
CA VAL A 40 5.04 6.14 -5.96
C VAL A 40 3.65 5.64 -6.35
N GLU A 41 3.46 5.11 -7.56
CA GLU A 41 2.19 4.50 -7.98
C GLU A 41 1.81 3.31 -7.08
N LEU A 42 2.78 2.44 -6.77
CA LEU A 42 2.59 1.32 -5.84
C LEU A 42 2.17 1.80 -4.43
N GLU A 43 2.81 2.84 -3.91
CA GLU A 43 2.47 3.42 -2.60
C GLU A 43 1.07 4.06 -2.60
N GLN A 44 0.65 4.68 -3.71
CA GLN A 44 -0.70 5.23 -3.85
C GLN A 44 -1.76 4.12 -3.90
N ASP A 45 -1.49 3.01 -4.58
CA ASP A 45 -2.36 1.84 -4.58
C ASP A 45 -2.59 1.32 -3.14
N ASP A 46 -1.55 1.25 -2.31
CA ASP A 46 -1.68 0.83 -0.91
C ASP A 46 -2.57 1.77 -0.09
N VAL A 47 -2.37 3.09 -0.25
CA VAL A 47 -3.17 4.10 0.44
C VAL A 47 -4.63 3.95 0.07
N PHE A 48 -4.93 3.82 -1.23
CA PHE A 48 -6.29 3.63 -1.72
C PHE A 48 -6.94 2.36 -1.16
N VAL A 49 -6.22 1.24 -1.16
CA VAL A 49 -6.70 -0.02 -0.55
C VAL A 49 -6.96 0.16 0.94
N GLY A 50 -6.10 0.90 1.65
CA GLY A 50 -6.28 1.25 3.05
C GLY A 50 -7.57 2.04 3.31
N GLU A 51 -7.79 3.11 2.54
CA GLU A 51 -9.00 3.95 2.63
C GLU A 51 -10.28 3.14 2.34
N LEU A 52 -10.23 2.25 1.34
CA LEU A 52 -11.34 1.37 1.01
C LEU A 52 -11.68 0.41 2.16
N ARG A 53 -10.66 -0.23 2.74
CA ARG A 53 -10.84 -1.12 3.91
C ARG A 53 -11.43 -0.37 5.10
N ASP A 54 -10.99 0.86 5.32
CA ASP A 54 -11.50 1.74 6.37
C ASP A 54 -12.97 2.12 6.15
N SER A 55 -13.35 2.43 4.92
CA SER A 55 -14.74 2.71 4.54
C SER A 55 -15.64 1.49 4.80
N ILE A 56 -15.21 0.30 4.38
CA ILE A 56 -15.94 -0.96 4.63
C ILE A 56 -16.11 -1.21 6.13
N ARG A 57 -15.04 -1.02 6.93
CA ARG A 57 -15.11 -1.18 8.40
C ARG A 57 -16.14 -0.24 9.01
N LYS A 58 -16.11 1.05 8.66
CA LYS A 58 -17.08 2.07 9.15
C LYS A 58 -18.51 1.68 8.80
N TYR A 59 -18.76 1.20 7.58
CA TYR A 59 -20.08 0.73 7.15
C TYR A 59 -20.55 -0.46 8.00
N GLN A 60 -19.69 -1.45 8.23
CA GLN A 60 -20.01 -2.62 9.06
C GLN A 60 -20.31 -2.23 10.52
N GLU A 61 -19.53 -1.32 11.10
CA GLU A 61 -19.76 -0.80 12.45
C GLU A 61 -21.08 -0.03 12.56
N ALA A 62 -21.37 0.85 11.60
CA ALA A 62 -22.63 1.58 11.55
C ALA A 62 -23.83 0.62 11.46
N ARG A 63 -23.73 -0.39 10.59
CA ARG A 63 -24.75 -1.44 10.48
C ARG A 63 -24.96 -2.14 11.81
N GLN A 64 -23.90 -2.58 12.49
CA GLN A 64 -24.01 -3.25 13.79
C GLN A 64 -24.61 -2.36 14.88
N LYS A 65 -24.31 -1.05 14.88
CA LYS A 65 -24.89 -0.09 15.83
C LYS A 65 -26.41 0.07 15.63
N VAL A 66 -26.88 0.08 14.38
CA VAL A 66 -28.32 0.10 14.06
C VAL A 66 -29.04 -1.14 14.57
N PHE A 67 -28.41 -2.32 14.54
CA PHE A 67 -29.01 -3.56 15.04
C PHE A 67 -28.96 -3.74 16.58
N ARG A 68 -28.12 -2.99 17.30
CA ARG A 68 -27.99 -3.09 18.78
C ARG A 68 -28.89 -2.13 19.57
N HIS A 69 -29.59 -1.21 18.91
CA HIS A 69 -30.68 -0.47 19.55
C HIS A 69 -32.01 -1.11 19.15
N PRO A 70 -32.59 -2.00 19.96
CA PRO A 70 -34.00 -2.32 19.79
C PRO A 70 -34.74 -1.01 20.01
N THR A 71 -35.54 -0.62 19.03
CA THR A 71 -36.55 0.42 19.19
C THR A 71 -37.43 0.03 20.39
N THR A 72 -37.13 0.58 21.56
CA THR A 72 -38.02 0.56 22.72
C THR A 72 -39.26 1.35 22.32
N LYS A 73 -40.34 0.62 22.00
CA LYS A 73 -41.71 1.10 22.09
C LYS A 73 -42.13 1.17 23.56
#